data_AF-A0A179GXE9-F1
#
_entry.id   AF-A0A179GXE9-F1
#
_cell.length_a   1.000
_cell.length_b   1.000
_cell.length_c   1.000
_cell.angle_alpha   90.00
_cell.angle_beta   90.00
_cell.angle_gamma   90.00
#
_symmetry.space_group_name_H-M   'P 1'
#
loop_
_entity.id
_entity.type
_entity.pdbx_description
1 polymer ?
#
loop_
_entity_poly.entity_id
_entity_poly.type
_entity_poly.pdbx_seq_one_letter_code
_entity_poly.pdbx_strand_id
1 'polypeptide(L)'
;MSAQDQKPVTAGQQHSSGPVDAADLDAWKNRFNDVLARPSEHINSKSPEGSGSWFAGFFDCFNPIDTCLITYCLPCVTFGKTHHRIHKNGDMTGYEPINTTCLLFCGSGCFGLHWIPMSMQRQNIREKYNLEGSCLVDIALSCCCWCCTLVQADKEAEHREGLLSNNAGVQQQYQSNTEMQYPGK
;
A
#
# COMPACT_ATOMS: atom_id res chain seq x y z
N MET A 1 36.73 29.21 -1.68
CA MET A 1 35.52 29.76 -1.05
C MET A 1 34.77 30.58 -2.09
N SER A 2 33.78 29.98 -2.74
CA SER A 2 32.71 30.72 -3.42
C SER A 2 31.45 29.89 -3.29
N ALA A 3 30.46 30.47 -2.62
CA ALA A 3 29.21 29.87 -2.21
C ALA A 3 28.36 29.48 -3.42
N GLN A 4 27.78 28.29 -3.39
CA GLN A 4 26.67 27.93 -4.26
C GLN A 4 25.37 28.31 -3.55
N ASP A 5 24.66 29.24 -4.18
CA ASP A 5 23.35 29.75 -3.82
C ASP A 5 22.31 28.62 -3.97
N GLN A 6 21.75 28.16 -2.85
CA GLN A 6 20.74 27.11 -2.83
C GLN A 6 19.35 27.74 -2.83
N LYS A 7 18.74 27.79 -4.02
CA LYS A 7 17.34 28.21 -4.20
C LYS A 7 16.40 27.08 -3.74
N PRO A 8 15.32 27.38 -2.99
CA PRO A 8 14.47 26.37 -2.36
C PRO A 8 13.70 25.54 -3.38
N VAL A 9 13.67 24.23 -3.16
CA VAL A 9 12.88 23.27 -3.95
C VAL A 9 11.45 23.31 -3.43
N THR A 10 10.58 24.04 -4.11
CA THR A 10 9.14 24.04 -3.84
C THR A 10 8.58 22.69 -4.30
N ALA A 11 8.08 21.88 -3.35
CA ALA A 11 7.33 20.66 -3.62
C ALA A 11 5.99 21.03 -4.30
N GLY A 12 5.97 21.01 -5.63
CA GLY A 12 4.74 21.15 -6.41
C GLY A 12 3.98 19.83 -6.41
N GLN A 13 2.80 19.81 -5.78
CA GLN A 13 1.81 18.75 -5.96
C GLN A 13 1.42 18.68 -7.44
N GLN A 14 1.90 17.67 -8.16
CA GLN A 14 1.51 17.42 -9.54
C GLN A 14 0.17 16.67 -9.57
N HIS A 15 -0.93 17.42 -9.61
CA HIS A 15 -2.24 16.87 -9.95
C HIS A 15 -2.27 16.65 -11.48
N SER A 16 -2.08 15.41 -11.92
CA SER A 16 -2.22 15.01 -13.33
C SER A 16 -3.70 14.87 -13.68
N SER A 17 -4.16 15.53 -14.74
CA SER A 17 -5.54 15.50 -15.24
C SER A 17 -5.91 14.19 -15.95
N GLY A 18 -5.24 13.08 -15.64
CA GLY A 18 -5.43 11.77 -16.26
C GLY A 18 -5.15 10.63 -15.28
N PRO A 19 -5.45 9.37 -15.66
CA PRO A 19 -5.34 8.21 -14.78
C PRO A 19 -3.89 7.87 -14.40
N VAL A 20 -2.91 8.52 -15.03
CA VAL A 20 -1.48 8.30 -14.82
C VAL A 20 -0.89 9.41 -13.96
N ASP A 21 -0.47 9.02 -12.77
CA ASP A 21 0.31 9.77 -11.80
C ASP A 21 1.81 9.44 -11.97
N ALA A 22 2.63 10.47 -12.17
CA ALA A 22 4.07 10.32 -12.40
C ALA A 22 4.83 9.83 -11.16
N ALA A 23 4.39 10.22 -9.95
CA ALA A 23 5.03 9.79 -8.71
C ALA A 23 4.82 8.30 -8.48
N ASP A 24 3.64 7.76 -8.78
CA ASP A 24 3.40 6.31 -8.74
C ASP A 24 4.26 5.56 -9.76
N LEU A 25 4.43 6.10 -10.98
CA LEU A 25 5.29 5.49 -12.00
C LEU A 25 6.74 5.41 -11.53
N ASP A 26 7.28 6.53 -11.00
CA ASP A 26 8.65 6.58 -10.50
C ASP A 26 8.83 5.67 -9.28
N ALA A 27 7.86 5.61 -8.38
CA ALA A 27 7.89 4.70 -7.24
C ALA A 27 7.95 3.24 -7.68
N TRP A 28 7.12 2.82 -8.65
CA TRP A 28 7.18 1.47 -9.20
C TRP A 28 8.51 1.20 -9.90
N LYS A 29 8.96 2.11 -10.77
CA LYS A 29 10.25 2.00 -11.48
C LYS A 29 11.42 1.82 -10.51
N ASN A 30 11.48 2.64 -9.46
CA ASN A 30 12.53 2.56 -8.46
C ASN A 30 12.52 1.22 -7.72
N ARG A 31 11.33 0.70 -7.38
CA ARG A 31 11.19 -0.62 -6.75
C ARG A 31 11.62 -1.75 -7.68
N PHE A 32 11.23 -1.71 -8.96
CA PHE A 32 11.68 -2.71 -9.93
C PHE A 32 13.20 -2.70 -10.08
N ASN A 33 13.79 -1.51 -10.20
CA ASN A 33 15.25 -1.36 -10.29
C ASN A 33 15.95 -1.89 -9.03
N ASP A 34 15.36 -1.67 -7.86
CA ASP A 34 15.90 -2.15 -6.58
C ASP A 34 15.89 -3.67 -6.49
N VAL A 35 14.76 -4.31 -6.84
CA VAL A 35 14.65 -5.79 -6.90
C VAL A 35 15.67 -6.38 -7.88
N LEU A 36 15.90 -5.72 -9.02
CA LEU A 36 16.88 -6.17 -10.02
C LEU A 36 18.33 -5.92 -9.59
N ALA A 37 18.60 -4.87 -8.82
CA ALA A 37 19.94 -4.57 -8.32
C ALA A 37 20.39 -5.55 -7.23
N ARG A 38 19.45 -6.06 -6.42
CA ARG A 38 19.73 -6.95 -5.29
C ARG A 38 18.70 -8.08 -5.17
N PRO A 39 18.64 -8.98 -6.17
CA PRO A 39 17.65 -10.05 -6.19
C PRO A 39 17.87 -11.09 -5.09
N SER A 40 19.12 -11.37 -4.72
CA SER A 40 19.42 -12.36 -3.68
C SER A 40 18.92 -11.92 -2.30
N GLU A 41 19.03 -10.63 -1.97
CA GLU A 41 18.54 -10.08 -0.70
C GLU A 41 17.02 -10.19 -0.61
N HIS A 42 16.32 -9.85 -1.71
CA HIS A 42 14.87 -9.91 -1.77
C HIS A 42 14.37 -11.35 -1.69
N ILE A 43 14.94 -12.27 -2.47
CA ILE A 43 14.55 -13.68 -2.47
C ILE A 43 14.74 -14.33 -1.10
N ASN A 44 15.83 -13.98 -0.38
CA ASN A 44 16.10 -14.50 0.95
C ASN A 44 15.43 -13.69 2.08
N SER A 45 14.66 -12.65 1.75
CA SER A 45 13.99 -11.83 2.75
C SER A 45 12.88 -12.62 3.47
N LYS A 46 12.91 -12.53 4.81
CA LYS A 46 11.90 -13.09 5.72
C LYS A 46 11.61 -12.06 6.80
N SER A 47 10.36 -11.97 7.21
CA SER A 47 9.96 -11.13 8.33
C SER A 47 10.67 -11.58 9.63
N PRO A 48 11.00 -10.65 10.53
CA PRO A 48 11.67 -10.95 11.79
C PRO A 48 10.79 -11.79 12.72
N GLU A 49 11.42 -12.47 13.68
CA GLU A 49 10.72 -13.17 14.75
C GLU A 49 9.89 -12.18 15.58
N GLY A 50 8.65 -12.54 15.90
CA GLY A 50 7.71 -11.65 16.59
C GLY A 50 6.96 -10.67 15.66
N SER A 51 7.05 -10.85 14.33
CA SER A 51 6.16 -10.15 13.39
C SER A 51 4.68 -10.54 13.61
N GLY A 52 3.79 -9.60 13.32
CA GLY A 52 2.34 -9.77 13.52
C GLY A 52 1.72 -10.71 12.50
N SER A 53 0.59 -11.32 12.86
CA SER A 53 -0.22 -12.11 11.93
C SER A 53 -1.01 -11.21 10.98
N TRP A 54 -1.38 -11.77 9.83
CA TRP A 54 -2.38 -11.18 8.93
C TRP A 54 -3.74 -11.09 9.62
N PHE A 55 -4.48 -10.01 9.37
CA PHE A 55 -5.84 -9.81 9.89
C PHE A 55 -6.81 -10.83 9.31
N ALA A 56 -6.80 -10.99 7.98
CA ALA A 56 -7.65 -11.95 7.27
C ALA A 56 -6.90 -13.24 6.94
N GLY A 57 -7.59 -14.38 7.10
CA GLY A 57 -7.07 -15.67 6.63
C GLY A 57 -6.89 -15.70 5.11
N PHE A 58 -5.93 -16.47 4.61
CA PHE A 58 -5.61 -16.48 3.18
C PHE A 58 -6.79 -16.93 2.29
N PHE A 59 -7.52 -17.96 2.70
CA PHE A 59 -8.68 -18.48 1.96
C PHE A 59 -10.01 -17.80 2.34
N ASP A 60 -9.97 -16.72 3.11
CA ASP A 60 -11.18 -15.96 3.50
C ASP A 60 -11.60 -14.97 2.41
N CYS A 61 -11.32 -15.24 1.13
CA CYS A 61 -11.61 -14.27 0.07
C CYS A 61 -13.11 -14.05 -0.18
N PHE A 62 -13.98 -15.00 0.21
CA PHE A 62 -15.43 -14.92 0.00
C PHE A 62 -16.20 -14.06 1.01
N ASN A 63 -15.53 -13.38 1.94
CA ASN A 63 -16.17 -12.58 2.98
C ASN A 63 -15.55 -11.18 3.10
N PRO A 64 -16.07 -10.13 2.45
CA PRO A 64 -17.33 -10.11 1.70
C PRO A 64 -17.17 -10.67 0.29
N ILE A 65 -18.23 -11.34 -0.21
CA ILE A 65 -18.25 -11.95 -1.54
C ILE A 65 -18.14 -10.92 -2.65
N ASP A 66 -18.64 -9.70 -2.43
CA ASP A 66 -18.61 -8.61 -3.40
C ASP A 66 -17.18 -8.23 -3.78
N THR A 67 -16.28 -8.13 -2.79
CA THR A 67 -14.85 -7.87 -3.03
C THR A 67 -14.24 -9.02 -3.83
N CYS A 68 -14.56 -10.28 -3.50
CA CYS A 68 -14.09 -11.44 -4.26
C CYS A 68 -14.49 -11.36 -5.74
N LEU A 69 -15.76 -11.03 -6.02
CA LEU A 69 -16.28 -10.93 -7.38
C LEU A 69 -15.64 -9.78 -8.15
N ILE A 70 -15.49 -8.61 -7.53
CA ILE A 70 -14.80 -7.46 -8.13
C ILE A 70 -13.34 -7.82 -8.42
N THR A 71 -12.64 -8.46 -7.49
CA THR A 71 -11.25 -8.89 -7.70
C THR A 71 -11.13 -9.95 -8.78
N TYR A 72 -12.11 -10.85 -8.90
CA TYR A 72 -12.10 -11.86 -9.94
C TYR A 72 -12.33 -11.27 -11.34
N CYS A 73 -13.31 -10.36 -11.48
CA CYS A 73 -13.63 -9.73 -12.76
C CYS A 73 -12.63 -8.62 -13.15
N LEU A 74 -12.14 -7.86 -12.17
CA LEU A 74 -11.30 -6.67 -12.34
C LEU A 74 -10.18 -6.65 -11.28
N PRO A 75 -9.22 -7.60 -11.36
CA PRO A 75 -8.16 -7.72 -10.35
C PRO A 75 -7.27 -6.47 -10.28
N CYS A 76 -7.06 -5.79 -11.41
CA CYS A 76 -6.28 -4.56 -11.49
C CYS A 76 -6.88 -3.42 -10.65
N VAL A 77 -8.21 -3.31 -10.59
CA VAL A 77 -8.90 -2.29 -9.78
C VAL A 77 -8.67 -2.55 -8.30
N THR A 78 -8.80 -3.81 -7.86
CA THR A 78 -8.52 -4.19 -6.46
C THR A 78 -7.05 -3.91 -6.11
N PHE A 79 -6.12 -4.31 -6.98
CA PHE A 79 -4.70 -4.07 -6.79
C PHE A 79 -4.35 -2.57 -6.67
N GLY A 80 -4.92 -1.75 -7.57
CA GLY A 80 -4.77 -0.30 -7.55
C GLY A 80 -5.43 0.35 -6.33
N LYS A 81 -6.59 -0.17 -5.88
CA LYS A 81 -7.28 0.26 -4.66
C LYS A 81 -6.42 0.07 -3.43
N THR A 82 -5.89 -1.15 -3.26
CA THR A 82 -4.98 -1.49 -2.16
C THR A 82 -3.74 -0.62 -2.19
N HIS A 83 -3.15 -0.38 -3.37
CA HIS A 83 -1.96 0.49 -3.50
C HIS A 83 -2.24 1.92 -3.06
N HIS A 84 -3.35 2.51 -3.53
CA HIS A 84 -3.76 3.86 -3.16
C HIS A 84 -3.94 3.98 -1.65
N ARG A 85 -4.62 3.00 -1.04
CA ARG A 85 -4.89 2.99 0.39
C ARG A 85 -3.59 2.99 1.21
N ILE A 86 -2.62 2.17 0.84
CA ILE A 86 -1.39 2.02 1.63
C ILE A 86 -0.33 3.10 1.33
N HIS A 87 -0.31 3.72 0.15
CA HIS A 87 0.75 4.67 -0.23
C HIS A 87 0.33 6.12 -0.33
N LYS A 88 -0.95 6.40 -0.60
CA LYS A 88 -1.47 7.75 -0.77
C LYS A 88 -2.29 8.15 0.44
N ASN A 89 -3.54 7.68 0.50
CA ASN A 89 -4.48 8.07 1.53
C ASN A 89 -5.29 6.86 2.00
N GLY A 90 -5.18 6.55 3.30
CA GLY A 90 -5.89 5.43 3.94
C GLY A 90 -7.41 5.59 3.96
N ASP A 91 -7.90 6.84 3.94
CA ASP A 91 -9.32 7.20 3.85
C ASP A 91 -9.89 7.15 2.41
N MET A 92 -9.05 6.74 1.43
CA MET A 92 -9.39 6.67 0.02
C MET A 92 -9.69 8.02 -0.66
N THR A 93 -9.34 9.15 -0.04
CA THR A 93 -9.49 10.47 -0.67
C THR A 93 -8.67 10.57 -1.96
N GLY A 94 -9.32 10.99 -3.05
CA GLY A 94 -8.70 11.13 -4.37
C GLY A 94 -8.42 9.80 -5.09
N TYR A 95 -9.05 8.70 -4.66
CA TYR A 95 -8.94 7.41 -5.35
C TYR A 95 -9.75 7.39 -6.64
N GLU A 96 -9.09 6.96 -7.73
CA GLU A 96 -9.73 6.63 -9.00
C GLU A 96 -9.56 5.12 -9.30
N PRO A 97 -10.62 4.42 -9.74
CA PRO A 97 -10.56 2.97 -10.03
C PRO A 97 -9.51 2.60 -11.07
N ILE A 98 -9.39 3.43 -12.11
CA ILE A 98 -8.35 3.30 -13.13
C ILE A 98 -7.25 4.32 -12.79
N ASN A 99 -6.22 3.84 -12.12
CA ASN A 99 -5.02 4.60 -11.78
C ASN A 99 -3.74 3.97 -12.36
N THR A 100 -2.58 4.62 -12.19
CA THR A 100 -1.28 4.11 -12.64
C THR A 100 -1.05 2.65 -12.25
N THR A 101 -1.35 2.30 -11.01
CA THR A 101 -1.08 0.96 -10.48
C THR A 101 -2.05 -0.08 -11.04
N CYS A 102 -3.32 0.30 -11.27
CA CYS A 102 -4.29 -0.52 -12.01
C CYS A 102 -3.80 -0.80 -13.44
N LEU A 103 -3.36 0.23 -14.16
CA LEU A 103 -2.85 0.09 -15.53
C LEU A 103 -1.57 -0.75 -15.59
N LEU A 104 -0.66 -0.59 -14.63
CA LEU A 104 0.55 -1.40 -14.49
C LEU A 104 0.22 -2.88 -14.27
N PHE A 105 -0.73 -3.18 -13.39
CA PHE A 105 -1.17 -4.54 -13.15
C PHE A 105 -1.86 -5.14 -14.37
N CYS A 106 -2.75 -4.38 -15.02
CA CYS A 106 -3.40 -4.81 -16.25
C CYS A 106 -2.38 -5.11 -17.35
N GLY A 107 -1.41 -4.21 -17.55
CA GLY A 107 -0.35 -4.37 -18.53
C GLY A 107 0.54 -5.58 -18.26
N SER A 108 0.99 -5.78 -17.01
CA SER A 108 1.78 -6.97 -16.64
C SER A 108 0.99 -8.28 -16.76
N GLY A 109 -0.32 -8.25 -16.48
CA GLY A 109 -1.23 -9.37 -16.68
C GLY A 109 -1.32 -9.83 -18.13
N CYS A 110 -1.31 -8.90 -19.10
CA CYS A 110 -1.31 -9.23 -20.54
C CYS A 110 -0.10 -10.09 -20.97
N PHE A 111 0.99 -10.08 -20.20
CA PHE A 111 2.20 -10.88 -20.46
C PHE A 111 2.38 -12.05 -19.48
N GLY A 112 1.39 -12.34 -18.64
CA GLY A 112 1.50 -13.39 -17.59
C GLY A 112 2.46 -13.03 -16.45
N LEU A 113 2.81 -11.75 -16.31
CA LEU A 113 3.76 -11.25 -15.30
C LEU A 113 3.06 -10.57 -14.11
N HIS A 114 1.73 -10.73 -13.98
CA HIS A 114 0.95 -10.10 -12.90
C HIS A 114 1.43 -10.47 -11.49
N TRP A 115 2.05 -11.65 -11.33
CA TRP A 115 2.54 -12.13 -10.04
C TRP A 115 3.69 -11.28 -9.51
N ILE A 116 4.46 -10.60 -10.37
CA ILE A 116 5.60 -9.77 -9.95
C ILE A 116 5.14 -8.52 -9.20
N PRO A 117 4.31 -7.61 -9.78
CA PRO A 117 3.82 -6.47 -9.02
C PRO A 117 2.93 -6.91 -7.84
N MET A 118 2.23 -8.04 -7.95
CA MET A 118 1.46 -8.60 -6.84
C MET A 118 2.35 -8.99 -5.65
N SER A 119 3.43 -9.75 -5.89
CA SER A 119 4.34 -10.16 -4.82
C SER A 119 5.08 -8.97 -4.22
N MET A 120 5.46 -7.98 -5.02
CA MET A 120 6.08 -6.74 -4.54
C MET A 120 5.14 -5.94 -3.65
N GLN A 121 3.87 -5.79 -4.02
CA GLN A 121 2.90 -5.11 -3.16
C GLN A 121 2.67 -5.87 -1.85
N ARG A 122 2.57 -7.21 -1.91
CA ARG A 122 2.41 -8.04 -0.70
C ARG A 122 3.61 -7.91 0.24
N GLN A 123 4.83 -7.92 -0.30
CA GLN A 123 6.04 -7.64 0.48
C GLN A 123 5.95 -6.26 1.15
N ASN A 124 5.52 -5.24 0.43
CA ASN A 124 5.42 -3.89 0.98
C ASN A 124 4.39 -3.80 2.13
N ILE A 125 3.26 -4.49 2.02
CA ILE A 125 2.28 -4.59 3.11
C ILE A 125 2.90 -5.28 4.34
N ARG A 126 3.69 -6.34 4.13
CA ARG A 126 4.42 -7.01 5.23
C ARG A 126 5.41 -6.07 5.92
N GLU A 127 6.20 -5.34 5.14
CA GLU A 127 7.18 -4.40 5.67
C GLU A 127 6.50 -3.23 6.40
N LYS A 128 5.46 -2.63 5.80
CA LYS A 128 4.73 -1.48 6.34
C LYS A 128 4.08 -1.79 7.69
N TYR A 129 3.49 -2.97 7.83
CA TYR A 129 2.73 -3.35 9.03
C TYR A 129 3.45 -4.38 9.91
N ASN A 130 4.71 -4.68 9.64
CA ASN A 130 5.52 -5.68 10.32
C ASN A 130 4.82 -7.05 10.43
N LEU A 131 4.38 -7.60 9.29
CA LEU A 131 3.65 -8.87 9.21
C LEU A 131 4.56 -10.03 8.86
N GLU A 132 4.17 -11.22 9.31
CA GLU A 132 4.86 -12.46 8.99
C GLU A 132 4.82 -12.81 7.50
N GLY A 133 5.91 -13.40 7.00
CA GLY A 133 6.03 -13.92 5.64
C GLY A 133 7.45 -13.89 5.11
N SER A 134 7.61 -14.26 3.84
CA SER A 134 8.86 -14.20 3.10
C SER A 134 8.59 -13.93 1.63
N CYS A 135 9.61 -13.47 0.90
CA CYS A 135 9.47 -13.21 -0.55
C CYS A 135 9.02 -14.45 -1.32
N LEU A 136 9.57 -15.64 -1.01
CA LEU A 136 9.17 -16.88 -1.66
C LEU A 136 7.70 -17.24 -1.41
N VAL A 137 7.20 -17.00 -0.19
CA VAL A 137 5.78 -17.20 0.12
C VAL A 137 4.94 -16.18 -0.65
N ASP A 138 5.35 -14.92 -0.72
CA ASP A 138 4.62 -13.89 -1.48
C ASP A 138 4.51 -14.25 -2.96
N ILE A 139 5.59 -14.73 -3.57
CA ILE A 139 5.59 -15.20 -4.97
C ILE A 139 4.68 -16.41 -5.12
N ALA A 140 4.81 -17.43 -4.27
CA ALA A 140 4.01 -18.65 -4.35
C ALA A 140 2.51 -18.36 -4.23
N LEU A 141 2.10 -17.53 -3.27
CA LEU A 141 0.70 -17.16 -3.08
C LEU A 141 0.18 -16.32 -4.26
N SER A 142 0.98 -15.38 -4.77
CA SER A 142 0.62 -14.54 -5.92
C SER A 142 0.45 -15.36 -7.21
N CYS A 143 1.22 -16.44 -7.37
CA CYS A 143 1.11 -17.36 -8.51
C CYS A 143 -0.04 -18.38 -8.35
N CYS A 144 -0.23 -18.96 -7.16
CA CYS A 144 -1.16 -20.07 -6.95
C CYS A 144 -2.61 -19.65 -6.66
N CYS A 145 -2.83 -18.54 -5.95
CA CYS A 145 -4.17 -17.95 -5.80
C CYS A 145 -4.07 -16.42 -5.80
N TRP A 146 -4.04 -15.84 -7.00
CA TRP A 146 -3.96 -14.39 -7.19
C TRP A 146 -5.17 -13.66 -6.57
N CYS A 147 -6.38 -14.22 -6.70
CA CYS A 147 -7.60 -13.63 -6.15
C CYS A 147 -7.55 -13.56 -4.61
N CYS A 148 -7.20 -14.68 -3.96
CA CYS A 148 -7.03 -14.76 -2.50
C CYS A 148 -6.00 -13.73 -2.01
N THR A 149 -4.86 -13.65 -2.72
CA THR A 149 -3.77 -12.73 -2.40
C THR A 149 -4.22 -11.28 -2.46
N LEU A 150 -4.92 -10.88 -3.51
CA LEU A 150 -5.44 -9.51 -3.66
C LEU A 150 -6.50 -9.16 -2.63
N VAL A 151 -7.43 -10.07 -2.34
CA VAL A 151 -8.49 -9.83 -1.35
C VAL A 151 -7.91 -9.75 0.06
N GLN A 152 -6.97 -10.65 0.42
CA GLN A 152 -6.28 -10.59 1.71
C GLN A 152 -5.53 -9.26 1.87
N ALA A 153 -4.81 -8.82 0.84
CA ALA A 153 -4.08 -7.57 0.84
C ALA A 153 -5.01 -6.34 0.98
N ASP A 154 -6.15 -6.33 0.27
CA ASP A 154 -7.15 -5.28 0.35
C ASP A 154 -7.74 -5.16 1.77
N LYS A 155 -8.15 -6.29 2.35
CA LYS A 155 -8.67 -6.36 3.72
C LYS A 155 -7.63 -5.92 4.76
N GLU A 156 -6.38 -6.34 4.60
CA GLU A 156 -5.30 -5.96 5.50
C GLU A 156 -5.11 -4.44 5.50
N ALA A 157 -5.06 -3.85 4.31
CA ALA A 157 -4.93 -2.40 4.14
C ALA A 157 -6.14 -1.66 4.71
N GLU A 158 -7.36 -2.13 4.45
CA GLU A 158 -8.58 -1.52 4.98
C GLU A 158 -8.62 -1.55 6.51
N HIS A 159 -8.36 -2.72 7.10
CA HIS A 159 -8.38 -2.89 8.55
C HIS A 159 -7.36 -1.97 9.24
N ARG A 160 -6.11 -1.97 8.77
CA ARG A 160 -5.04 -1.24 9.46
C ARG A 160 -5.11 0.26 9.25
N GLU A 161 -5.40 0.73 8.04
CA GLU A 161 -5.59 2.17 7.82
C GLU A 161 -6.82 2.68 8.57
N GLY A 162 -7.90 1.89 8.66
CA GLY A 162 -9.06 2.21 9.50
C GLY A 162 -8.71 2.36 10.98
N LEU A 163 -7.87 1.48 11.54
CA LEU A 163 -7.38 1.62 12.92
C LEU A 163 -6.52 2.87 13.12
N LEU A 164 -5.66 3.20 12.17
CA LEU A 164 -4.83 4.41 12.21
C LEU A 164 -5.68 5.68 12.18
N SER A 165 -6.68 5.74 11.30
CA SER A 165 -7.61 6.87 11.22
C SER A 165 -8.43 7.04 12.50
N ASN A 166 -8.92 5.95 13.09
CA ASN A 166 -9.66 6.00 14.35
C ASN A 166 -8.79 6.51 15.52
N ASN A 167 -7.56 6.02 15.63
CA ASN A 167 -6.63 6.46 16.67
C ASN A 167 -6.24 7.94 16.53
N ALA A 168 -6.09 8.45 15.30
CA ALA A 168 -5.84 9.86 15.05
C ALA A 168 -7.02 10.75 15.49
N GLY A 169 -8.26 10.31 15.26
CA GLY A 169 -9.46 10.99 15.76
C GLY A 169 -9.54 11.02 17.29
N VAL A 170 -9.16 9.94 17.96
CA VAL A 170 -9.11 9.88 19.43
C VAL A 170 -8.07 10.84 20.01
N GLN A 171 -6.90 10.97 19.37
CA GLN A 171 -5.85 11.91 19.82
C GLN A 171 -6.29 13.39 19.67
N GLN A 172 -7.01 13.73 18.61
CA GLN A 172 -7.53 15.09 18.41
C GLN A 172 -8.62 15.48 19.43
N GLN A 173 -9.39 14.51 19.93
CA GLN A 173 -10.40 14.77 20.97
C GLN A 173 -9.79 15.03 22.37
N TYR A 174 -8.54 14.63 22.63
CA TYR A 174 -7.82 14.97 23.86
C TYR A 174 -6.94 16.20 23.65
N GLN A 175 -7.55 17.36 23.44
CA GLN A 175 -6.87 18.65 23.61
C GLN A 175 -7.36 19.25 24.92
N SER A 176 -6.51 19.18 25.95
CA SER A 176 -6.82 19.70 27.28
C SER A 176 -7.14 21.20 27.22
N ASN A 177 -8.35 21.59 27.61
CA ASN A 177 -8.73 22.99 27.81
C ASN A 177 -7.75 23.63 28.81
N THR A 178 -6.75 24.34 28.29
CA THR A 178 -5.82 25.13 29.08
C THR A 178 -6.41 26.53 29.18
N GLU A 179 -7.26 26.77 30.18
CA GLU A 179 -7.29 28.01 31.00
C GLU A 179 -8.40 27.90 32.06
N MET A 180 -8.11 27.24 33.19
CA MET A 180 -8.92 27.41 34.41
C MET A 180 -8.28 28.54 35.20
N GLN A 181 -8.61 29.78 34.85
CA GLN A 181 -8.15 30.95 35.60
C GLN A 181 -8.98 31.07 36.89
N TYR A 182 -8.33 30.80 38.02
CA TYR A 182 -8.98 30.95 39.33
C TYR A 182 -8.96 32.42 39.76
N PRO A 183 -10.11 32.99 40.18
CA PRO A 183 -10.14 34.33 40.73
C PRO A 183 -9.48 34.35 42.12
N GLY A 184 -8.41 35.15 42.24
CA GLY A 184 -7.79 35.47 43.52
C GLY A 184 -8.73 36.32 44.38
N LYS A 185 -8.76 36.00 45.68
CA LYS A 185 -9.51 36.73 46.72
C LYS A 185 -9.04 38.17 46.88
#